data_AF-A0A1P8JUE5-F1
#
_entry.id   AF-A0A1P8JUE5-F1
#
_cell.length_a   1.000
_cell.length_b   1.000
_cell.length_c   1.000
_cell.angle_alpha   90.00
_cell.angle_beta   90.00
_cell.angle_gamma   90.00
#
_symmetry.space_group_name_H-M   'P 1'
#
loop_
_entity.id
_entity.type
_entity.pdbx_description
1 polymer ?
#
loop_
_entity_poly.entity_id
_entity_poly.type
_entity_poly.pdbx_seq_one_letter_code
_entity_poly.pdbx_strand_id
1 'polypeptide(L)' 'MDACAAEAEKREVAFKRFSLQDLRPKGVSDKLEDGAEDVLDATLHTSERIVRQVYDRRRTRTAKPVR' A
#
# COMPACT_ATOMS: atom_id res chain seq x y z
N MET A 1 18.29 -6.15 -3.25
CA MET A 1 17.55 -5.39 -2.21
C MET A 1 18.49 -4.55 -1.35
N ASP A 2 19.75 -4.96 -1.22
CA ASP A 2 20.71 -4.32 -0.32
C ASP A 2 21.09 -2.90 -0.77
N ALA A 3 21.14 -2.65 -2.08
CA ALA A 3 21.31 -1.31 -2.63
C ALA A 3 20.17 -0.34 -2.26
N CYS A 4 18.92 -0.83 -2.24
CA CYS A 4 17.76 -0.01 -1.86
C CYS A 4 17.75 0.31 -0.36
N ALA A 5 18.21 -0.63 0.47
CA ALA A 5 18.35 -0.42 1.91
C ALA A 5 19.42 0.63 2.22
N ALA A 6 20.59 0.54 1.56
CA ALA A 6 21.66 1.52 1.72
C ALA A 6 21.25 2.93 1.28
N GLU A 7 20.48 3.05 0.19
CA GLU A 7 19.97 4.35 -0.26
C GLU A 7 18.91 4.91 0.69
N ALA A 8 18.08 4.06 1.27
CA ALA A 8 17.08 4.49 2.25
C ALA A 8 17.71 4.97 3.57
N GLU A 9 18.79 4.31 4.01
CA GLU A 9 19.59 4.74 5.15
C GLU A 9 20.20 6.13 4.91
N LYS A 10 20.76 6.37 3.73
CA LYS A 10 21.28 7.71 3.34
C LYS A 10 20.20 8.79 3.33
N ARG A 11 18.96 8.44 2.99
CA ARG A 11 17.82 9.37 2.91
C ARG A 11 17.07 9.47 4.24
N GLU A 12 17.51 8.76 5.28
CA GLU A 12 16.85 8.68 6.59
C GLU A 12 15.36 8.28 6.49
N VAL A 13 15.01 7.47 5.49
CA VAL A 13 13.64 6.97 5.29
C VAL A 13 13.51 5.55 5.80
N ALA A 14 12.38 5.27 6.47
CA ALA A 14 12.08 3.93 6.96
C ALA A 14 11.97 2.93 5.79
N PHE A 15 12.94 2.02 5.68
CA PHE A 15 12.95 0.99 4.66
C PHE A 15 12.35 -0.32 5.16
N LYS A 16 11.26 -0.75 4.53
CA LYS A 16 10.72 -2.09 4.73
C LYS A 16 11.03 -2.94 3.50
N ARG A 17 11.64 -4.12 3.71
CA ARG A 17 11.91 -5.06 2.61
C ARG A 17 10.60 -5.47 1.97
N PHE A 18 10.53 -5.32 0.65
CA PHE A 18 9.42 -5.79 -0.15
C PHE A 18 9.41 -7.32 -0.20
N SER A 19 8.23 -7.89 -0.01
CA SER A 19 7.97 -9.32 -0.14
C SER A 19 6.95 -9.60 -1.26
N LEU A 20 6.80 -10.87 -1.66
CA LEU A 20 5.79 -11.26 -2.65
C LEU A 20 4.36 -10.88 -2.23
N GLN A 21 4.08 -10.82 -0.93
CA GLN A 21 2.77 -10.43 -0.40
C GLN A 21 2.50 -8.92 -0.60
N ASP A 22 3.53 -8.12 -0.88
CA ASP A 22 3.43 -6.68 -1.09
C ASP A 22 3.17 -6.30 -2.56
N LEU A 23 3.30 -7.26 -3.49
CA LEU A 23 2.99 -7.06 -4.91
C LEU A 23 1.54 -6.60 -5.14
N ARG A 24 0.58 -7.27 -4.48
CA ARG A 24 -0.84 -6.95 -4.65
C ARG A 24 -1.21 -5.59 -4.06
N PRO A 25 -0.85 -5.25 -2.80
CA PRO A 25 -1.04 -3.90 -2.26
C PRO A 25 -0.39 -2.79 -3.10
N LYS A 26 0.83 -3.03 -3.62
CA LYS A 26 1.51 -2.06 -4.48
C LYS A 26 0.76 -1.83 -5.79
N GLY A 27 0.43 -2.90 -6.52
CA GLY A 27 -0.27 -2.76 -7.82
C GLY A 27 -1.65 -2.10 -7.69
N VAL A 28 -2.35 -2.33 -6.58
CA VAL A 28 -3.60 -1.63 -6.26
C VAL A 28 -3.36 -0.15 -5.98
N SER A 29 -2.32 0.18 -5.21
CA SER A 29 -2.00 1.56 -4.87
C SER A 29 -1.59 2.37 -6.10
N ASP A 30 -0.79 1.78 -6.99
CA ASP A 30 -0.35 2.40 -8.24
C ASP A 30 -1.56 2.67 -9.17
N LYS A 31 -2.43 1.68 -9.37
CA LYS A 31 -3.67 1.85 -10.16
C LYS A 31 -4.58 2.96 -9.60
N LEU A 32 -4.68 3.09 -8.29
CA LEU A 32 -5.44 4.15 -7.65
C LEU A 32 -4.80 5.53 -7.83
N GLU A 33 -3.47 5.62 -7.84
CA GLU A 33 -2.74 6.87 -8.12
C GLU A 33 -2.88 7.29 -9.60
N ASP A 34 -2.90 6.32 -10.51
CA ASP A 34 -3.15 6.53 -11.93
C ASP A 34 -4.62 6.93 -12.22
N GLY A 35 -5.50 6.94 -11.21
CA GLY A 35 -6.90 7.31 -11.35
C GLY A 35 -7.75 6.25 -12.06
N ALA A 36 -7.30 5.00 -12.09
CA ALA A 36 -8.05 3.92 -12.71
C ALA A 36 -9.34 3.61 -11.93
N GLU A 37 -10.46 3.46 -12.65
CA GLU A 37 -11.78 3.14 -12.06
C GLU A 37 -12.05 1.62 -12.02
N ASP A 38 -11.22 0.82 -12.70
CA ASP A 38 -11.37 -0.63 -12.88
C ASP A 38 -10.77 -1.48 -11.73
N VAL A 39 -10.37 -0.85 -10.61
CA VAL A 39 -9.58 -1.51 -9.56
C VAL A 39 -10.32 -2.70 -8.94
N LEU A 40 -11.65 -2.65 -8.85
CA LEU A 40 -12.46 -3.76 -8.34
C LEU A 40 -12.39 -4.99 -9.25
N ASP A 41 -12.53 -4.77 -10.55
CA ASP A 41 -12.50 -5.83 -11.56
C ASP A 41 -11.10 -6.44 -11.63
N ALA A 42 -10.07 -5.59 -11.72
CA ALA A 42 -8.67 -6.02 -11.75
C ALA A 42 -8.23 -6.80 -10.49
N THR A 43 -8.85 -6.52 -9.33
CA THR A 43 -8.56 -7.25 -8.09
C THR A 43 -9.46 -8.46 -7.87
N LEU A 44 -10.49 -8.65 -8.70
CA LEU A 44 -11.57 -9.64 -8.54
C LEU A 44 -12.28 -9.49 -7.19
N HIS A 45 -12.53 -8.25 -6.77
CA HIS A 45 -13.20 -7.94 -5.50
C HIS A 45 -14.59 -7.38 -5.77
N THR A 46 -15.56 -7.78 -4.95
CA THR A 46 -16.94 -7.31 -5.03
C THR A 46 -17.20 -6.02 -4.25
N SER A 47 -16.23 -5.57 -3.44
CA SER A 47 -16.41 -4.42 -2.55
C SER A 47 -15.16 -3.56 -2.45
N GLU A 48 -15.34 -2.26 -2.65
CA GLU A 48 -14.27 -1.26 -2.48
C GLU A 48 -13.74 -1.20 -1.05
N ARG A 49 -14.58 -1.57 -0.06
CA ARG A 49 -14.20 -1.56 1.33
C ARG A 49 -13.00 -2.46 1.59
N ILE A 50 -12.96 -3.65 0.98
CA ILE A 50 -11.85 -4.60 1.15
C ILE A 50 -10.59 -4.02 0.53
N VAL A 51 -10.70 -3.43 -0.66
CA VAL A 51 -9.57 -2.78 -1.33
C VAL A 51 -8.96 -1.68 -0.47
N ARG A 52 -9.82 -0.78 0.05
CA ARG A 52 -9.41 0.35 0.90
C ARG A 52 -8.93 -0.06 2.31
N GLN A 53 -9.33 -1.22 2.82
CA GLN A 53 -8.92 -1.70 4.15
C GLN A 53 -7.68 -2.59 4.12
N VAL A 54 -7.52 -3.42 3.09
CA VAL A 54 -6.51 -4.49 3.05
C VAL A 54 -5.31 -4.10 2.19
N TYR A 55 -5.55 -3.43 1.06
CA TYR A 55 -4.49 -3.10 0.10
C TYR A 55 -3.98 -1.68 0.24
N ASP A 56 -4.83 -0.72 0.59
CA ASP A 56 -4.38 0.64 0.92
C ASP A 56 -3.77 0.71 2.32
N ARG A 57 -2.50 0.33 2.40
CA ARG A 57 -1.71 0.33 3.64
C ARG A 57 -1.11 1.69 3.98
N ARG A 58 -1.37 2.73 3.18
CA ARG A 58 -0.93 4.11 3.46
C ARG A 58 -1.72 4.75 4.60
N ARG A 59 -2.90 4.21 4.93
CA ARG A 59 -3.74 4.68 6.02
C ARG A 59 -3.13 4.34 7.37
N THR A 60 -2.51 5.31 8.01
CA THR A 60 -2.16 5.25 9.43
C THR A 60 -3.44 5.30 10.26
N ARG A 61 -3.69 4.27 11.08
CA ARG A 61 -4.82 4.28 12.02
C ARG A 61 -4.53 5.24 13.16
N THR A 62 -5.05 6.46 13.09
CA THR A 62 -5.03 7.39 14.22
C THR A 62 -6.12 7.00 15.21
N ALA A 63 -5.74 6.51 16.40
CA ALA A 63 -6.69 6.27 17.47
C ALA A 63 -7.28 7.63 17.92
N LYS A 64 -8.60 7.77 17.91
CA LYS A 64 -9.25 8.87 18.62
C LYS A 64 -9.41 8.45 20.09
N PRO A 65 -8.95 9.26 21.06
CA PRO A 65 -9.22 8.98 22.45
C PRO A 65 -10.73 8.95 22.69
N VAL A 66 -11.20 7.96 23.44
CA VAL A 66 -12.59 7.86 23.88
C VAL A 66 -12.81 8.91 24.97
N ARG A 67 -13.87 9.73 24.84
CA ARG A 67 -14.27 10.73 25.83
C ARG A 67 -15.21 10.11 26.85
#